data_AF-U1X273-F1
#
_entry.id   AF-U1X273-F1
#
_cell.length_a   1.000
_cell.length_b   1.000
_cell.length_c   1.000
_cell.angle_alpha   90.00
_cell.angle_beta   90.00
_cell.angle_gamma   90.00
#
_symmetry.space_group_name_H-M   'P 1'
#
loop_
_entity.id
_entity.type
_entity.pdbx_description
1 polymer ?
#
loop_
_entity_poly.entity_id
_entity_poly.type
_entity_poly.pdbx_seq_one_letter_code
_entity_poly.pdbx_strand_id
1 'polypeptide(L)'
;MQDGDIEKINNYLRREYTISGELRGNNGELFLTRPFLLPQVGEYWVKIYALNRWVYSKLKIHNSLYKKCENGQYQTQLFLLAKDLLPMAETIEIRFISLLHTEQIQNENETNPPLEKMSYQR
;
A
#
# COMPACT_ATOMS: atom_id res chain seq x y z
N MET A 1 -2.66 -13.33 -0.35
CA MET A 1 -2.51 -11.92 0.08
C MET A 1 -1.10 -11.69 0.59
N GLN A 2 -0.64 -12.49 1.57
CA GLN A 2 0.68 -12.32 2.21
C GLN A 2 1.88 -12.48 1.27
N ASP A 3 1.77 -13.24 0.17
CA ASP A 3 2.89 -13.40 -0.78
C ASP A 3 2.90 -12.35 -1.91
N GLY A 4 1.93 -11.41 -1.92
CA GLY A 4 1.79 -10.41 -2.99
C GLY A 4 1.41 -10.97 -4.38
N ASP A 5 1.14 -12.27 -4.49
CA ASP A 5 0.74 -12.94 -5.73
C ASP A 5 -0.66 -12.50 -6.18
N ILE A 6 -0.70 -11.40 -6.93
CA ILE A 6 -1.93 -10.81 -7.47
C ILE A 6 -2.63 -11.76 -8.45
N GLU A 7 -1.87 -12.53 -9.23
CA GLU A 7 -2.45 -13.44 -10.22
C GLU A 7 -3.25 -14.54 -9.52
N LYS A 8 -2.68 -15.16 -8.48
CA LYS A 8 -3.37 -16.16 -7.65
C LYS A 8 -4.59 -15.56 -6.95
N ILE A 9 -4.51 -14.33 -6.46
CA ILE A 9 -5.66 -13.63 -5.86
C ILE A 9 -6.76 -13.42 -6.90
N ASN A 10 -6.43 -12.93 -8.09
CA ASN A 10 -7.39 -12.67 -9.17
C ASN A 10 -8.07 -13.96 -9.64
N ASN A 11 -7.29 -15.04 -9.77
CA ASN A 11 -7.79 -16.37 -10.10
C ASN A 11 -8.77 -16.90 -9.05
N TYR A 12 -8.44 -16.75 -7.77
CA TYR A 12 -9.32 -17.13 -6.66
C TYR A 12 -10.63 -16.33 -6.66
N LEU A 13 -10.55 -15.01 -6.88
CA LEU A 13 -11.71 -14.11 -6.89
C LEU A 13 -12.54 -14.21 -8.18
N ARG A 14 -12.01 -14.85 -9.24
CA ARG A 14 -12.56 -14.84 -10.61
C ARG A 14 -12.77 -13.42 -11.16
N ARG A 15 -12.02 -12.45 -10.65
CA ARG A 15 -12.02 -11.04 -11.05
C ARG A 15 -10.73 -10.37 -10.57
N GLU A 16 -10.44 -9.21 -11.13
CA GLU A 16 -9.32 -8.38 -10.67
C GLU A 16 -9.57 -7.90 -9.23
N TYR A 17 -8.56 -8.05 -8.38
CA TYR A 17 -8.59 -7.52 -7.04
C TYR A 17 -8.66 -6.00 -7.10
N THR A 18 -9.69 -5.44 -6.46
CA THR A 18 -10.10 -4.05 -6.66
C THR A 18 -10.27 -3.36 -5.32
N ILE A 19 -9.64 -2.19 -5.18
CA ILE A 19 -9.81 -1.28 -4.05
C ILE A 19 -10.34 0.07 -4.52
N SER A 20 -10.93 0.84 -3.61
CA SER A 20 -11.43 2.18 -3.88
C SER A 20 -11.01 3.13 -2.78
N GLY A 21 -10.52 4.30 -3.17
CA GLY A 21 -10.03 5.29 -2.24
C GLY A 21 -10.10 6.69 -2.80
N GLU A 22 -10.11 7.67 -1.92
CA GLU A 22 -10.03 9.09 -2.27
C GLU A 22 -8.56 9.49 -2.41
N LEU A 23 -8.21 10.05 -3.57
CA LEU A 23 -6.87 10.57 -3.80
C LEU A 23 -6.73 11.94 -3.12
N ARG A 24 -5.84 12.07 -2.15
CA ARG A 24 -5.60 13.31 -1.41
C ARG A 24 -4.13 13.71 -1.42
N GLY A 25 -3.90 14.99 -1.19
CA GLY A 25 -2.58 15.57 -1.05
C GLY A 25 -1.76 15.60 -2.35
N ASN A 26 -0.69 16.38 -2.34
CA ASN A 26 0.15 16.55 -3.53
C ASN A 26 1.09 15.35 -3.78
N ASN A 27 1.12 14.37 -2.88
CA ASN A 27 2.01 13.22 -2.96
C ASN A 27 1.31 11.97 -3.53
N GLY A 28 0.03 12.07 -3.90
CA GLY A 28 -0.74 10.95 -4.43
C GLY A 28 -1.14 9.94 -3.33
N GLU A 29 -1.47 10.45 -2.14
CA GLU A 29 -1.88 9.63 -1.00
C GLU A 29 -3.31 9.11 -1.22
N LEU A 30 -3.53 7.82 -1.00
CA LEU A 30 -4.85 7.22 -1.14
C LEU A 30 -5.49 6.92 0.22
N PHE A 31 -6.70 7.46 0.44
CA PHE A 31 -7.51 7.21 1.63
C PHE A 31 -8.59 6.18 1.30
N LEU A 32 -8.52 4.98 1.89
CA LEU A 32 -9.46 3.92 1.54
C LEU A 32 -10.87 4.22 2.06
N THR A 33 -11.85 4.00 1.20
CA THR A 33 -13.28 4.24 1.50
C THR A 33 -13.91 3.16 2.38
N ARG A 34 -13.27 2.00 2.49
CA ARG A 34 -13.69 0.85 3.31
C ARG A 34 -12.49 0.00 3.72
N PRO A 35 -12.62 -0.89 4.71
CA PRO A 35 -11.58 -1.86 5.04
C PRO A 35 -11.39 -2.84 3.87
N PHE A 36 -10.15 -2.99 3.41
CA PHE A 36 -9.75 -3.98 2.40
C PHE A 36 -8.71 -4.94 2.98
N LEU A 37 -8.48 -6.08 2.35
CA LEU A 37 -7.30 -6.88 2.67
C LEU A 37 -6.18 -6.47 1.72
N LEU A 38 -5.19 -5.72 2.18
CA LEU A 38 -4.13 -5.28 1.29
C LEU A 38 -3.16 -6.42 0.97
N PRO A 39 -2.63 -6.49 -0.26
CA PRO A 39 -1.45 -7.28 -0.56
C PRO A 39 -0.26 -6.86 0.31
N GLN A 40 0.81 -7.66 0.30
CA GLN A 40 2.06 -7.33 1.00
C GLN A 40 2.62 -5.95 0.59
N VAL A 41 3.49 -5.39 1.43
CA VAL A 41 4.22 -4.16 1.10
C VAL A 41 5.04 -4.33 -0.18
N GLY A 42 5.08 -3.30 -1.01
CA GLY A 42 5.71 -3.38 -2.33
C GLY A 42 5.12 -2.43 -3.35
N GLU A 43 5.68 -2.50 -4.55
CA GLU A 43 5.22 -1.79 -5.73
C GLU A 43 4.44 -2.72 -6.65
N TYR A 44 3.32 -2.23 -7.16
CA TYR A 44 2.39 -2.99 -7.98
C TYR A 44 2.08 -2.25 -9.28
N TRP A 45 1.94 -3.00 -10.37
CA TRP A 45 1.26 -2.51 -11.55
C TRP A 45 -0.24 -2.51 -11.30
N VAL A 46 -0.86 -1.37 -11.55
CA VAL A 46 -2.31 -1.18 -11.38
C VAL A 46 -2.90 -0.48 -12.60
N LYS A 47 -4.20 -0.64 -12.78
CA LYS A 47 -5.00 0.25 -13.63
C LYS A 47 -6.04 0.97 -12.77
N ILE A 48 -6.24 2.23 -13.07
CA ILE A 48 -7.03 3.16 -12.28
C ILE A 48 -8.16 3.68 -13.15
N TYR A 49 -9.38 3.63 -12.65
CA TYR A 49 -10.50 4.29 -13.30
C TYR A 49 -10.64 5.70 -12.74
N ALA A 50 -10.39 6.71 -13.58
CA ALA A 50 -10.52 8.11 -13.25
C ALA A 50 -10.88 8.91 -14.51
N LEU A 51 -11.63 10.01 -14.38
CA LEU A 51 -12.04 10.85 -15.52
C LEU A 51 -12.68 10.05 -16.67
N ASN A 52 -13.49 9.04 -16.36
CA ASN A 52 -14.12 8.12 -17.31
C ASN A 52 -13.14 7.35 -18.24
N ARG A 53 -11.91 7.13 -17.80
CA ARG A 53 -10.91 6.33 -18.54
C ARG A 53 -10.07 5.46 -17.62
N TRP A 54 -9.45 4.43 -18.20
CA TRP A 54 -8.46 3.61 -17.52
C TRP A 54 -7.05 4.18 -17.73
N VAL A 55 -6.32 4.35 -16.64
CA VAL A 55 -4.93 4.81 -16.62
C VAL A 55 -4.06 3.74 -15.96
N TYR A 56 -2.98 3.35 -16.62
CA TYR A 56 -1.99 2.45 -16.04
C TYR A 56 -1.02 3.24 -15.16
N SER A 57 -0.74 2.71 -13.97
CA SER A 57 0.14 3.37 -13.01
C SER A 57 0.84 2.34 -12.14
N LYS A 58 1.75 2.84 -11.31
CA LYS A 58 2.36 2.07 -10.23
C LYS A 58 1.80 2.55 -8.90
N LEU A 59 1.44 1.58 -8.06
CA LEU A 59 0.97 1.79 -6.70
C LEU A 59 2.03 1.25 -5.74
N LYS A 60 2.49 2.10 -4.83
CA LYS A 60 3.40 1.70 -3.76
C LYS A 60 2.65 1.55 -2.45
N ILE A 61 2.83 0.42 -1.77
CA ILE A 61 2.27 0.09 -0.46
C ILE A 61 3.42 0.03 0.55
N HIS A 62 3.51 0.99 1.47
CA HIS A 62 4.58 1.03 2.48
C HIS A 62 4.21 0.35 3.80
N ASN A 63 2.95 0.48 4.23
CA ASN A 63 2.46 -0.13 5.45
C ASN A 63 1.11 -0.75 5.16
N SER A 64 1.01 -2.07 5.32
CA SER A 64 -0.24 -2.83 5.15
C SER A 64 -1.12 -2.80 6.42
N LEU A 65 -0.61 -2.26 7.53
CA LEU A 65 -1.39 -2.05 8.74
C LEU A 65 -2.20 -0.77 8.61
N TYR A 66 -3.52 -0.92 8.73
CA TYR A 66 -4.42 0.21 8.77
C TYR A 66 -4.21 1.04 10.02
N LYS A 67 -3.96 2.33 9.87
CA LYS A 67 -4.11 3.31 10.94
C LYS A 67 -5.55 3.79 10.94
N LYS A 68 -6.31 3.51 12.00
CA LYS A 68 -7.63 4.12 12.19
C LYS A 68 -7.43 5.60 12.54
N CYS A 69 -7.87 6.50 11.66
CA CYS A 69 -7.88 7.94 11.90
C CYS A 69 -8.97 8.31 12.92
N GLU A 70 -8.87 9.52 13.51
CA GLU A 70 -9.81 10.04 14.50
C GLU A 70 -11.27 10.10 13.98
N ASN A 71 -11.43 10.24 12.67
CA ASN A 71 -12.73 10.23 11.98
C ASN A 71 -13.28 8.80 11.71
N GLY A 72 -12.63 7.75 12.21
CA GLY A 72 -13.03 6.36 12.02
C GLY A 72 -12.66 5.74 10.68
N GLN A 73 -12.04 6.50 9.76
CA GLN A 73 -11.54 5.96 8.48
C GLN A 73 -10.23 5.20 8.68
N TYR A 74 -9.99 4.22 7.83
CA TYR A 74 -8.75 3.44 7.84
C TYR A 74 -7.79 4.00 6.80
N GLN A 75 -6.66 4.49 7.26
CA GLN A 75 -5.60 5.03 6.42
C GLN A 75 -4.50 3.98 6.25
N THR A 76 -4.01 3.86 5.03
CA THR A 76 -2.84 3.06 4.69
C THR A 76 -2.00 3.92 3.75
N GLN A 77 -0.67 3.86 3.87
CA GLN A 77 0.21 4.71 3.07
C GLN A 77 0.40 4.11 1.69
N LEU A 78 -0.37 4.64 0.74
CA LEU A 78 -0.41 4.27 -0.66
C LEU A 78 0.00 5.47 -1.50
N PHE A 79 0.98 5.30 -2.37
CA PHE A 79 1.45 6.37 -3.25
C PHE A 79 1.30 5.96 -4.71
N LEU A 80 0.62 6.81 -5.48
CA LEU A 80 0.57 6.68 -6.93
C LEU A 80 1.74 7.40 -7.57
N LEU A 81 2.56 6.67 -8.32
CA LEU A 81 3.75 7.24 -8.95
C LEU A 81 3.42 8.13 -10.18
N ALA A 82 2.24 7.98 -10.77
CA ALA A 82 1.73 8.82 -11.87
C ALA A 82 0.58 9.74 -11.43
N LYS A 83 0.79 10.51 -10.36
CA LYS A 83 -0.22 11.37 -9.73
C LYS A 83 -0.69 12.55 -10.60
N ASP A 84 0.16 13.05 -11.50
CA ASP A 84 -0.13 14.26 -12.29
C ASP A 84 -1.21 14.06 -13.36
N LEU A 85 -1.63 12.80 -13.58
CA LEU A 85 -2.64 12.42 -14.56
C LEU A 85 -4.03 12.19 -13.95
N LEU A 86 -4.17 12.36 -12.62
CA LEU A 86 -5.36 12.02 -11.87
C LEU A 86 -5.94 13.23 -11.13
N PRO A 87 -7.27 13.39 -11.13
CA PRO A 87 -7.93 14.45 -10.38
C PRO A 87 -7.78 14.22 -8.88
N MET A 88 -7.41 15.28 -8.16
CA MET A 88 -7.35 15.26 -6.69
C MET A 88 -8.75 15.33 -6.09
N ALA A 89 -8.91 14.80 -4.88
CA ALA A 89 -10.18 14.73 -4.13
C ALA A 89 -11.30 13.91 -4.81
N GLU A 90 -10.97 13.08 -5.80
CA GLU A 90 -11.90 12.12 -6.37
C GLU A 90 -11.71 10.73 -5.75
N THR A 91 -12.82 9.99 -5.62
CA THR A 91 -12.78 8.56 -5.33
C THR A 91 -12.43 7.81 -6.61
N ILE A 92 -11.31 7.12 -6.58
CA ILE A 92 -10.82 6.31 -7.70
C ILE A 92 -10.96 4.82 -7.41
N GLU A 93 -11.19 4.04 -8.47
CA GLU A 93 -11.14 2.58 -8.43
C GLU A 93 -9.76 2.14 -8.92
N ILE A 94 -9.10 1.26 -8.16
CA ILE A 94 -7.79 0.72 -8.48
C ILE A 94 -7.89 -0.79 -8.59
N ARG A 95 -7.42 -1.32 -9.71
CA ARG A 95 -7.34 -2.77 -9.96
C ARG A 95 -5.91 -3.23 -10.05
N PHE A 96 -5.59 -4.26 -9.29
CA PHE A 96 -4.26 -4.84 -9.24
C PHE A 96 -4.03 -5.77 -10.44
N ILE A 97 -2.90 -5.57 -11.11
CA ILE A 97 -2.46 -6.37 -12.26
C ILE A 97 -1.40 -7.37 -11.81
N SER A 98 -0.28 -6.87 -11.26
CA SER A 98 0.84 -7.70 -10.82
C SER A 98 1.71 -7.00 -9.80
N LEU A 99 2.45 -7.79 -9.03
CA LEU A 99 3.52 -7.33 -8.16
C LEU A 99 4.76 -6.99 -9.02
N LEU A 100 5.32 -5.80 -8.84
CA LEU A 100 6.54 -5.36 -9.50
C LEU A 100 7.77 -5.62 -8.63
N HIS A 101 7.70 -5.24 -7.35
CA HIS A 101 8.80 -5.34 -6.41
C HIS A 101 8.26 -5.49 -4.98
N THR A 102 8.78 -6.46 -4.23
CA THR A 102 8.49 -6.59 -2.80
C THR A 102 9.47 -5.72 -2.03
N GLU A 103 8.97 -4.85 -1.15
CA GLU A 103 9.85 -4.18 -0.19
C GLU A 103 10.24 -5.17 0.90
N GLN A 104 11.54 -5.34 1.14
CA GLN A 104 12.01 -6.05 2.32
C GLN A 104 11.71 -5.17 3.53
N ILE A 105 10.81 -5.62 4.40
CA ILE A 105 10.62 -4.99 5.72
C ILE A 105 11.93 -5.19 6.48
N GLN A 106 12.74 -4.15 6.56
CA GLN A 106 13.83 -4.12 7.53
C GLN A 106 13.17 -4.11 8.91
N ASN A 107 13.22 -5.23 9.60
CA ASN A 107 12.94 -5.24 11.04
C ASN A 107 13.97 -4.30 11.67
N GLU A 108 13.55 -3.16 12.21
CA GLU A 108 14.38 -2.24 12.99
C GLU A 108 14.78 -2.85 14.37
N ASN A 109 15.15 -4.13 14.42
CA ASN A 109 15.51 -4.83 15.66
C ASN A 109 16.85 -5.58 15.55
N GLU A 110 17.78 -5.13 14.72
CA GLU A 110 19.17 -5.63 14.71
C GLU A 110 20.22 -4.51 14.68
N THR A 111 20.05 -3.47 15.50
CA THR A 111 21.16 -2.57 15.87
C THR A 111 21.00 -2.07 17.31
N ASN A 112 20.93 -2.99 18.26
CA ASN A 112 21.51 -2.72 19.57
C ASN A 112 22.68 -3.70 19.73
N PRO A 113 23.95 -3.26 19.72
CA PRO A 113 25.03 -4.12 20.16
C PRO A 113 24.74 -4.57 21.61
N PRO A 114 25.06 -5.81 21.99
CA PRO A 114 24.82 -6.28 23.35
C PRO A 114 25.58 -5.35 24.30
N LEU A 115 24.87 -4.80 25.29
CA LEU A 115 25.46 -4.09 26.42
C LEU A 115 26.49 -5.01 27.06
N GLU A 116 27.77 -4.79 26.74
CA GLU A 116 28.88 -5.47 27.37
C GLU A 116 28.80 -5.24 28.88
N LYS A 117 28.95 -6.37 29.58
CA LYS A 117 29.00 -6.54 31.03
C LYS A 117 29.65 -5.33 31.73
N MET A 118 28.86 -4.56 32.47
CA MET A 118 29.41 -3.76 33.56
C MET A 118 29.90 -4.73 34.65
N SER A 119 31.18 -5.06 34.59
CA SER A 119 31.90 -5.71 35.67
C SER A 119 31.84 -4.83 36.91
N TYR A 120 31.04 -5.23 37.90
CA TYR A 120 31.23 -4.80 39.27
C TYR A 120 32.61 -5.28 39.72
N GLN A 121 33.57 -4.37 39.87
CA GLN A 121 34.70 -4.59 40.75
C GLN A 121 34.45 -3.83 42.06
N ARG A 122 34.67 -4.58 43.15
CA ARG A 122 34.55 -4.19 44.55
C ARG A 122 35.62 -3.19 44.96
#